data_AF-A0A3D8PZN8-F1
#
_entry.id   AF-A0A3D8PZN8-F1
#
_cell.length_a   1.000
_cell.length_b   1.000
_cell.length_c   1.000
_cell.angle_alpha   90.00
_cell.angle_beta   90.00
_cell.angle_gamma   90.00
#
_symmetry.space_group_name_H-M   'P 1'
#
loop_
_entity.id
_entity.type
_entity.pdbx_description
1 polymer ?
#
loop_
_entity_poly.entity_id
_entity_poly.type
_entity_poly.pdbx_seq_one_letter_code
_entity_poly.pdbx_strand_id
1 'polypeptide(L)'
;MAKKKKVIIKQNGKVINQQKHQSIRKLADTNFYQGEQAATVQESEQDNVDEEVQTFASLKQPKMQQGKKTGRFRSLRTLLIAIGSAIIIGSVLSYVMFQIFVIVDGNQAADPGLATTPINQRDNQEAIPTQAHSLISLNAFVLQAGVFSNKTNADEWMNIFADAGLEAIVWEKDDQYFLFLGVAATKEQAKTIATGLTTEFDIFVKEWSTAEGEVKLTDGEFQFVQQFTEDFQTALSVLSDPLATLPENIFTEPSEQTVADSEILGSITSEISKINELTSTEANLSLLRLMNQYDQLLSQ
;
A
#
# COMPACT_ATOMS: atom_id res chain seq x y z
N MET A 1 -49.78 11.11 -29.34
CA MET A 1 -49.46 9.79 -29.92
C MET A 1 -47.99 9.76 -30.31
N ALA A 2 -47.22 8.78 -29.84
CA ALA A 2 -45.95 8.36 -30.46
C ALA A 2 -45.64 6.92 -30.00
N LYS A 3 -45.81 5.95 -30.90
CA LYS A 3 -45.56 4.52 -30.66
C LYS A 3 -44.05 4.27 -30.59
N LYS A 4 -43.54 3.82 -29.44
CA LYS A 4 -42.15 3.33 -29.31
C LYS A 4 -42.03 1.97 -30.02
N LYS A 5 -41.11 1.86 -30.98
CA LYS A 5 -40.82 0.64 -31.75
C LYS A 5 -40.01 -0.34 -30.89
N LYS A 6 -40.40 -1.61 -30.85
CA LYS A 6 -39.71 -2.70 -30.13
C LYS A 6 -38.74 -3.40 -31.09
N VAL A 7 -37.46 -3.49 -30.71
CA VAL A 7 -36.43 -4.21 -31.47
C VAL A 7 -36.59 -5.71 -31.25
N ILE A 8 -36.59 -6.50 -32.32
CA ILE A 8 -36.68 -7.97 -32.29
C ILE A 8 -35.42 -8.51 -32.96
N ILE A 9 -34.60 -9.26 -32.21
CA ILE A 9 -33.42 -9.96 -32.74
C ILE A 9 -33.82 -11.42 -32.97
N LYS A 10 -33.53 -11.95 -34.16
CA LYS A 10 -33.78 -13.34 -34.57
C LYS A 10 -32.45 -14.03 -34.83
N GLN A 11 -32.22 -15.19 -34.22
CA GLN A 11 -31.10 -16.08 -34.55
C GLN A 11 -31.69 -17.45 -34.94
N ASN A 12 -31.32 -17.97 -36.11
CA ASN A 12 -31.77 -19.27 -36.66
C ASN A 12 -33.30 -19.47 -36.67
N GLY A 13 -34.03 -18.47 -37.17
CA GLY A 13 -35.46 -18.60 -37.51
C GLY A 13 -36.45 -18.62 -36.34
N LYS A 14 -36.00 -18.55 -35.08
CA LYS A 14 -36.89 -18.54 -33.90
C LYS A 14 -36.72 -17.25 -33.08
N VAL A 15 -37.84 -16.63 -32.69
CA VAL A 15 -37.84 -15.38 -31.91
C VAL A 15 -37.61 -15.69 -30.43
N ILE A 16 -36.51 -15.18 -29.86
CA ILE A 16 -36.21 -15.27 -28.42
C ILE A 16 -36.79 -14.06 -27.70
N ASN A 17 -37.76 -14.29 -26.81
CA ASN A 17 -38.39 -13.25 -26.01
C ASN A 17 -37.64 -13.13 -24.67
N GLN A 18 -36.79 -12.12 -24.53
CA GLN A 18 -36.15 -11.81 -23.25
C GLN A 18 -37.17 -11.18 -22.30
N GLN A 19 -37.70 -11.96 -21.36
CA GLN A 19 -38.32 -11.43 -20.15
C GLN A 19 -37.31 -11.48 -19.00
N LYS A 20 -36.66 -10.35 -18.80
CA LYS A 20 -35.97 -10.00 -17.55
C LYS A 20 -37.06 -9.63 -16.55
N HIS A 21 -37.30 -10.48 -15.55
CA HIS A 21 -37.90 -10.01 -14.29
C HIS A 21 -37.17 -10.57 -13.10
N GLN A 22 -36.77 -9.63 -12.25
CA GLN A 22 -36.14 -9.81 -10.96
C GLN A 22 -37.06 -10.62 -10.04
N SER A 23 -36.48 -11.56 -9.30
CA SER A 23 -36.94 -11.83 -7.94
C SER A 23 -35.73 -12.30 -7.11
N ILE A 24 -35.17 -11.35 -6.36
CA ILE A 24 -34.31 -11.66 -5.21
C ILE A 24 -35.25 -12.24 -4.14
N ARG A 25 -35.13 -13.54 -3.87
CA ARG A 25 -35.61 -14.14 -2.63
C ARG A 25 -34.43 -14.79 -1.93
N LYS A 26 -34.19 -14.31 -0.71
CA LYS A 26 -33.38 -14.91 0.35
C LYS A 26 -33.56 -16.44 0.37
N LEU A 27 -32.45 -17.17 0.33
CA LEU A 27 -32.32 -18.43 1.07
C LEU A 27 -31.00 -18.37 1.83
N ALA A 28 -31.11 -18.46 3.14
CA ALA A 28 -30.01 -18.54 4.09
C ALA A 28 -29.44 -19.96 4.14
N ASP A 29 -28.20 -20.02 4.63
CA ASP A 29 -27.56 -21.15 5.31
C ASP A 29 -27.21 -22.40 4.49
N THR A 30 -25.97 -22.41 3.98
CA THR A 30 -25.15 -23.63 4.01
C THR A 30 -23.73 -23.26 4.43
N ASN A 31 -23.48 -23.38 5.74
CA ASN A 31 -22.13 -23.37 6.30
C ASN A 31 -21.38 -24.60 5.78
N PHE A 32 -20.30 -24.34 5.06
CA PHE A 32 -19.30 -25.29 4.63
C PHE A 32 -18.30 -25.46 5.79
N TYR A 33 -18.53 -26.46 6.64
CA TYR A 33 -17.49 -27.00 7.52
C TYR A 33 -17.31 -28.47 7.15
N GLN A 34 -16.27 -28.70 6.35
CA GLN A 34 -15.76 -30.01 6.02
C GLN A 34 -15.13 -30.57 7.31
N GLY A 35 -15.81 -31.54 7.92
CA GLY A 35 -15.27 -32.31 9.05
C GLY A 35 -14.14 -33.21 8.57
N GLU A 36 -12.96 -33.02 9.15
CA GLU A 36 -11.86 -33.98 9.10
C GLU A 36 -12.30 -35.26 9.81
N GLN A 37 -12.25 -36.39 9.09
CA GLN A 37 -12.39 -37.70 9.71
C GLN A 37 -11.00 -38.20 10.11
N ALA A 38 -10.77 -38.35 11.41
CA ALA A 38 -9.71 -39.17 11.95
C ALA A 38 -10.32 -40.45 12.52
N ALA A 39 -9.81 -41.58 12.04
CA ALA A 39 -10.21 -42.92 12.39
C ALA A 39 -9.81 -43.28 13.82
N THR A 40 -10.66 -44.02 14.54
CA THR A 40 -10.24 -45.17 15.35
C THR A 40 -11.48 -46.03 15.59
N VAL A 41 -11.55 -47.11 14.82
CA VAL A 41 -12.35 -48.29 15.14
C VAL A 41 -11.53 -49.06 16.17
N GLN A 42 -12.06 -49.25 17.37
CA GLN A 42 -11.70 -50.42 18.15
C GLN A 42 -12.93 -51.01 18.81
N GLU A 43 -13.07 -52.29 18.50
CA GLU A 43 -14.19 -53.17 18.73
C GLU A 43 -14.02 -53.87 20.08
N SER A 44 -15.17 -54.31 20.59
CA SER A 44 -15.36 -55.47 21.48
C SER A 44 -15.24 -55.33 23.00
N GLU A 45 -16.27 -55.94 23.62
CA GLU A 45 -16.39 -56.46 24.98
C GLU A 45 -16.77 -55.46 26.08
N GLN A 46 -17.74 -55.68 26.97
CA GLN A 46 -18.76 -56.71 27.22
C GLN A 46 -19.50 -56.21 28.48
N ASP A 47 -20.78 -56.57 28.64
CA ASP A 47 -21.57 -56.59 29.88
C ASP A 47 -22.22 -55.30 30.46
N ASN A 48 -23.52 -55.22 30.14
CA ASN A 48 -24.67 -55.36 31.07
C ASN A 48 -25.21 -54.16 31.87
N VAL A 49 -26.56 -54.15 31.90
CA VAL A 49 -27.53 -53.53 32.81
C VAL A 49 -28.07 -52.14 32.44
N ASP A 50 -29.27 -52.20 31.85
CA ASP A 50 -30.48 -51.38 32.05
C ASP A 50 -30.38 -49.85 31.99
N GLU A 51 -31.09 -49.21 31.06
CA GLU A 51 -32.51 -48.82 31.25
C GLU A 51 -32.97 -47.89 30.10
N GLU A 52 -34.24 -48.02 29.73
CA GLU A 52 -34.84 -47.50 28.50
C GLU A 52 -34.87 -45.96 28.35
N VAL A 53 -34.70 -45.54 27.10
CA VAL A 53 -34.78 -44.16 26.61
C VAL A 53 -36.21 -43.61 26.74
N GLN A 54 -36.38 -42.47 27.43
CA GLN A 54 -37.61 -41.66 27.33
C GLN A 54 -37.39 -40.39 26.51
N THR A 55 -38.17 -40.31 25.44
CA THR A 55 -38.26 -39.23 24.45
C THR A 55 -38.87 -37.94 25.01
N PHE A 56 -38.36 -36.81 24.51
CA PHE A 56 -38.70 -35.44 24.90
C PHE A 56 -40.20 -35.10 24.82
N ALA A 57 -40.78 -34.71 25.96
CA ALA A 57 -42.09 -34.09 26.05
C ALA A 57 -41.99 -32.55 25.86
N SER A 58 -42.82 -32.01 24.97
CA SER A 58 -42.94 -30.58 24.66
C SER A 58 -43.61 -29.82 25.81
N LEU A 59 -42.91 -28.84 26.39
CA LEU A 59 -43.47 -27.91 27.38
C LEU A 59 -43.93 -26.61 26.71
N LYS A 60 -45.25 -26.37 26.79
CA LYS A 60 -45.94 -25.14 26.38
C LYS A 60 -45.40 -23.91 27.12
N GLN A 61 -45.05 -22.86 26.37
CA GLN A 61 -44.71 -21.55 26.92
C GLN A 61 -45.98 -20.76 27.34
N PRO A 62 -45.94 -20.00 28.44
CA PRO A 62 -47.09 -19.25 28.93
C PRO A 62 -47.35 -17.96 28.12
N LYS A 63 -48.63 -17.66 27.89
CA LYS A 63 -49.10 -16.44 27.21
C LYS A 63 -48.81 -15.20 28.07
N MET A 64 -47.95 -14.31 27.55
CA MET A 64 -47.65 -13.00 28.13
C MET A 64 -48.84 -12.04 27.90
N GLN A 65 -49.35 -11.47 28.99
CA GLN A 65 -50.47 -10.53 28.98
C GLN A 65 -50.03 -9.17 28.41
N GLN A 66 -50.79 -8.61 27.47
CA GLN A 66 -50.54 -7.30 26.89
C GLN A 66 -50.99 -6.19 27.86
N GLY A 67 -50.00 -5.47 28.40
CA GLY A 67 -50.21 -4.26 29.20
C GLY A 67 -50.78 -3.10 28.38
N LYS A 68 -51.76 -2.41 28.97
CA LYS A 68 -52.55 -1.32 28.41
C LYS A 68 -51.70 -0.14 27.92
N LYS A 69 -52.06 0.38 26.74
CA LYS A 69 -51.59 1.64 26.15
C LYS A 69 -51.89 2.83 27.07
N THR A 70 -50.87 3.53 27.55
CA THR A 70 -51.04 4.89 28.09
C THR A 70 -49.92 5.80 27.60
N GLY A 71 -50.32 6.99 27.10
CA GLY A 71 -49.46 8.19 27.04
C GLY A 71 -48.69 8.47 25.75
N ARG A 72 -49.37 8.91 24.68
CA ARG A 72 -48.74 9.57 23.50
C ARG A 72 -47.79 10.72 23.89
N PHE A 73 -47.98 11.33 25.05
CA PHE A 73 -47.16 12.43 25.55
C PHE A 73 -45.84 12.01 26.25
N ARG A 74 -45.69 10.74 26.64
CA ARG A 74 -44.41 10.22 27.16
C ARG A 74 -43.45 9.86 26.02
N SER A 75 -44.00 9.39 24.91
CA SER A 75 -43.25 9.07 23.67
C SER A 75 -42.59 10.29 23.04
N LEU A 76 -43.18 11.49 23.15
CA LEU A 76 -42.58 12.72 22.60
C LEU A 76 -41.33 13.15 23.37
N ARG A 77 -41.28 12.94 24.70
CA ARG A 77 -40.07 13.21 25.49
C ARG A 77 -38.95 12.22 25.13
N THR A 78 -39.28 10.95 24.96
CA THR A 78 -38.33 9.93 24.48
C THR A 78 -37.84 10.23 23.06
N LEU A 79 -38.72 10.71 22.17
CA LEU A 79 -38.34 11.12 20.82
C LEU A 79 -37.41 12.34 20.83
N LEU A 80 -37.67 13.34 21.69
CA LEU A 80 -36.79 14.51 21.84
C LEU A 80 -35.43 14.14 22.45
N ILE A 81 -35.39 13.20 23.39
CA ILE A 81 -34.14 12.66 23.94
C ILE A 81 -33.38 11.87 22.87
N ALA A 82 -34.07 11.07 22.05
CA ALA A 82 -33.47 10.35 20.94
C ALA A 82 -32.88 11.31 19.89
N ILE A 83 -33.63 12.35 19.51
CA ILE A 83 -33.17 13.40 18.59
C ILE A 83 -31.97 14.13 19.20
N GLY A 84 -32.03 14.50 20.48
CA GLY A 84 -30.91 15.15 21.18
C GLY A 84 -29.66 14.26 21.21
N SER A 85 -29.81 12.97 21.50
CA SER A 85 -28.68 12.03 21.50
C SER A 85 -28.10 11.80 20.10
N ALA A 86 -28.94 11.76 19.06
CA ALA A 86 -28.51 11.62 17.68
C ALA A 86 -27.74 12.85 17.21
N ILE A 87 -28.14 14.05 17.62
CA ILE A 87 -27.41 15.28 17.33
C ILE A 87 -26.07 15.28 18.07
N ILE A 88 -26.03 14.90 19.35
CA ILE A 88 -24.77 14.84 20.12
C ILE A 88 -23.79 13.86 19.49
N ILE A 89 -24.24 12.62 19.23
CA ILE A 89 -23.38 11.57 18.65
C ILE A 89 -22.97 11.97 17.22
N GLY A 90 -23.90 12.48 16.43
CA GLY A 90 -23.64 12.96 15.07
C GLY A 90 -22.67 14.14 15.05
N SER A 91 -22.76 15.06 16.00
CA SER A 91 -21.82 16.18 16.15
C SER A 91 -20.44 15.71 16.54
N VAL A 92 -20.31 14.73 17.46
CA VAL A 92 -19.01 14.15 17.80
C VAL A 92 -18.39 13.44 16.60
N LEU A 93 -19.17 12.62 15.88
CA LEU A 93 -18.67 11.93 14.68
C LEU A 93 -18.31 12.92 13.56
N SER A 94 -19.14 13.94 13.35
CA SER A 94 -18.88 15.01 12.39
C SER A 94 -17.63 15.81 12.76
N TYR A 95 -17.39 16.06 14.05
CA TYR A 95 -16.20 16.74 14.53
C TYR A 95 -14.94 15.88 14.33
N VAL A 96 -15.01 14.59 14.62
CA VAL A 96 -13.90 13.65 14.35
C VAL A 96 -13.59 13.61 12.85
N MET A 97 -14.61 13.52 12.00
CA MET A 97 -14.44 13.55 10.55
C MET A 97 -13.84 14.88 10.07
N PHE A 98 -14.32 16.00 10.62
CA PHE A 98 -13.78 17.33 10.32
C PHE A 98 -12.32 17.45 10.76
N GLN A 99 -11.94 16.87 11.91
CA GLN A 99 -10.56 16.86 12.37
C GLN A 99 -9.67 16.04 11.44
N ILE A 100 -10.14 14.89 10.93
CA ILE A 100 -9.40 14.09 9.95
C ILE A 100 -9.18 14.91 8.66
N PHE A 101 -10.20 15.61 8.17
CA PHE A 101 -10.05 16.46 6.98
C PHE A 101 -9.20 17.72 7.23
N VAL A 102 -9.27 18.34 8.42
CA VAL A 102 -8.42 19.49 8.77
C VAL A 102 -6.96 19.10 8.98
N ILE A 103 -6.69 17.89 9.50
CA ILE A 103 -5.34 17.33 9.54
C ILE A 103 -4.81 17.04 8.13
N VAL A 104 -5.69 16.69 7.19
CA VAL A 104 -5.33 16.37 5.80
C VAL A 104 -5.21 17.60 4.90
N ASP A 105 -5.95 18.69 5.17
CA ASP A 105 -5.97 19.91 4.34
C ASP A 105 -5.36 21.16 5.02
N GLY A 106 -4.94 21.08 6.29
CA GLY A 106 -4.58 22.24 7.11
C GLY A 106 -3.33 22.06 7.95
N ASN A 107 -2.16 22.22 7.33
CA ASN A 107 -0.94 22.63 8.05
C ASN A 107 -1.17 24.00 8.72
N GLN A 108 -1.63 23.98 9.98
CA GLN A 108 -1.26 24.94 11.04
C GLN A 108 -1.94 24.63 12.39
N ALA A 109 -1.10 24.16 13.33
CA ALA A 109 -1.06 24.45 14.77
C ALA A 109 -2.38 24.45 15.60
N ALA A 110 -2.55 23.42 16.44
CA ALA A 110 -2.95 23.58 17.85
C ALA A 110 -2.80 22.26 18.65
N ASP A 111 -1.87 22.32 19.60
CA ASP A 111 -1.62 21.48 20.79
C ASP A 111 -2.86 20.86 21.47
N PRO A 112 -2.74 19.62 22.01
CA PRO A 112 -3.47 19.22 23.21
C PRO A 112 -2.53 18.72 24.31
N GLY A 113 -1.96 19.64 25.08
CA GLY A 113 -2.11 19.75 26.54
C GLY A 113 -2.05 18.48 27.41
N LEU A 114 -1.08 18.53 28.34
CA LEU A 114 -1.06 17.94 29.69
C LEU A 114 -0.57 16.48 29.82
N ALA A 115 0.75 16.33 29.94
CA ALA A 115 1.35 15.34 30.83
C ALA A 115 2.58 15.94 31.54
N THR A 116 2.61 15.69 32.85
CA THR A 116 3.48 16.22 33.88
C THR A 116 4.97 15.94 33.64
N THR A 117 5.82 16.93 33.90
CA THR A 117 7.29 16.78 34.00
C THR A 117 7.68 15.77 35.07
N PRO A 118 8.80 15.06 34.85
CA PRO A 118 9.93 15.28 35.74
C PRO A 118 11.15 15.77 34.96
N ILE A 119 11.75 16.83 35.49
CA ILE A 119 13.05 17.35 35.09
C ILE A 119 14.10 16.26 35.33
N ASN A 120 14.68 15.73 34.25
CA ASN A 120 16.03 15.19 34.26
C ASN A 120 16.84 15.98 33.24
N GLN A 121 17.55 16.97 33.77
CA GLN A 121 18.53 17.76 33.05
C GLN A 121 19.76 16.86 32.82
N ARG A 122 19.83 16.25 31.65
CA ARG A 122 21.09 15.83 31.02
C ARG A 122 21.03 16.28 29.57
N ASP A 123 22.09 16.96 29.19
CA ASP A 123 22.47 17.36 27.83
C ASP A 123 21.90 16.41 26.78
N ASN A 124 20.95 16.91 25.98
CA ASN A 124 20.51 16.22 24.79
C ASN A 124 19.98 17.29 23.83
N GLN A 125 20.57 17.36 22.64
CA GLN A 125 20.00 18.09 21.51
C GLN A 125 18.51 17.73 21.42
N GLU A 126 17.66 18.74 21.35
CA GLU A 126 16.21 18.55 21.14
C GLU A 126 16.04 17.76 19.85
N ALA A 127 15.79 16.45 19.97
CA ALA A 127 15.47 15.61 18.84
C ALA A 127 14.13 16.11 18.27
N ILE A 128 14.16 16.51 17.00
CA ILE A 128 12.98 16.95 16.27
C ILE A 128 11.96 15.79 16.29
N PRO A 129 10.69 16.02 16.64
CA PRO A 129 9.70 14.96 16.75
C PRO A 129 9.47 14.29 15.38
N THR A 130 9.60 12.97 15.33
CA THR A 130 9.29 12.15 14.15
C THR A 130 7.86 11.61 14.22
N GLN A 131 7.21 11.50 13.07
CA GLN A 131 5.87 10.95 12.92
C GLN A 131 5.86 9.85 11.86
N ALA A 132 4.86 8.97 11.89
CA ALA A 132 4.70 7.95 10.87
C ALA A 132 4.11 8.60 9.60
N HIS A 133 4.85 8.52 8.50
CA HIS A 133 4.44 9.02 7.20
C HIS A 133 4.38 7.87 6.19
N SER A 134 3.39 7.91 5.29
CA SER A 134 3.24 6.92 4.22
C SER A 134 4.13 7.28 3.03
N LEU A 135 5.03 6.38 2.66
CA LEU A 135 5.79 6.41 1.41
C LEU A 135 5.00 5.79 0.27
N ILE A 136 5.16 6.35 -0.92
CA ILE A 136 4.55 5.88 -2.16
C ILE A 136 5.59 5.12 -2.99
N SER A 137 5.16 4.12 -3.77
CA SER A 137 6.07 3.40 -4.65
C SER A 137 6.60 4.29 -5.78
N LEU A 138 7.90 4.27 -6.03
CA LEU A 138 8.50 4.78 -7.27
C LEU A 138 8.38 3.71 -8.35
N ASN A 139 7.97 4.10 -9.56
CA ASN A 139 7.82 3.19 -10.69
C ASN A 139 8.77 3.58 -11.82
N ALA A 140 9.43 2.59 -12.41
CA ALA A 140 10.29 2.77 -13.58
C ALA A 140 10.52 1.47 -14.35
N PHE A 141 11.14 1.56 -15.53
CA PHE A 141 11.63 0.40 -16.26
C PHE A 141 13.12 0.21 -16.02
N VAL A 142 13.52 -0.99 -15.57
CA VAL A 142 14.91 -1.34 -15.28
C VAL A 142 15.48 -2.29 -16.32
N LEU A 143 16.80 -2.19 -16.50
CA LEU A 143 17.59 -3.09 -17.33
C LEU A 143 18.18 -4.19 -16.45
N GLN A 144 17.58 -5.38 -16.48
CA GLN A 144 17.97 -6.52 -15.68
C GLN A 144 18.96 -7.42 -16.41
N ALA A 145 20.14 -7.59 -15.83
CA ALA A 145 21.22 -8.46 -16.29
C ALA A 145 21.17 -9.87 -15.68
N GLY A 146 20.56 -10.03 -14.49
CA GLY A 146 20.51 -11.33 -13.81
C GLY A 146 19.61 -11.34 -12.59
N VAL A 147 19.29 -12.55 -12.09
CA VAL A 147 18.64 -12.78 -10.80
C VAL A 147 19.34 -13.95 -10.14
N PHE A 148 19.68 -13.78 -8.87
CA PHE A 148 20.45 -14.76 -8.11
C PHE A 148 19.77 -15.02 -6.76
N SER A 149 19.88 -16.24 -6.26
CA SER A 149 19.41 -16.60 -4.90
C SER A 149 20.49 -16.38 -3.83
N ASN A 150 21.70 -15.96 -4.22
CA ASN A 150 22.82 -15.76 -3.32
C ASN A 150 23.54 -14.45 -3.67
N LYS A 151 23.77 -13.60 -2.67
CA LYS A 151 24.44 -12.31 -2.79
C LYS A 151 25.85 -12.44 -3.37
N THR A 152 26.65 -13.41 -2.90
CA THR A 152 28.02 -13.62 -3.37
C THR A 152 28.06 -13.84 -4.88
N ASN A 153 27.11 -14.62 -5.42
CA ASN A 153 27.04 -14.84 -6.86
C ASN A 153 26.62 -13.56 -7.60
N ALA A 154 25.67 -12.78 -7.05
CA ALA A 154 25.28 -11.51 -7.64
C ALA A 154 26.45 -10.51 -7.69
N ASP A 155 27.24 -10.44 -6.62
CA ASP A 155 28.42 -9.59 -6.51
C ASP A 155 29.54 -10.04 -7.47
N GLU A 156 29.76 -11.34 -7.63
CA GLU A 156 30.70 -11.88 -8.63
C GLU A 156 30.29 -11.47 -10.04
N TRP A 157 29.02 -11.63 -10.40
CA TRP A 157 28.52 -11.21 -11.71
C TRP A 157 28.57 -9.70 -11.90
N MET A 158 28.25 -8.91 -10.87
CA MET A 158 28.40 -7.44 -10.91
C MET A 158 29.83 -7.04 -11.31
N ASN A 159 30.86 -7.72 -10.77
CA ASN A 159 32.25 -7.46 -11.14
C ASN A 159 32.56 -7.87 -12.59
N ILE A 160 32.01 -9.00 -13.06
CA ILE A 160 32.15 -9.44 -14.48
C ILE A 160 31.56 -8.39 -15.42
N PHE A 161 30.39 -7.83 -15.09
CA PHE A 161 29.78 -6.74 -15.85
C PHE A 161 30.65 -5.48 -15.81
N ALA A 162 31.18 -5.12 -14.64
CA ALA A 162 32.08 -3.97 -14.49
C ALA A 162 33.36 -4.12 -15.33
N ASP A 163 33.96 -5.31 -15.37
CA ASP A 163 35.13 -5.62 -16.21
C ASP A 163 34.83 -5.48 -17.71
N ALA A 164 33.56 -5.67 -18.11
CA ALA A 164 33.07 -5.43 -19.46
C ALA A 164 32.67 -3.97 -19.73
N GLY A 165 32.88 -3.06 -18.78
CA GLY A 165 32.51 -1.64 -18.87
C GLY A 165 31.02 -1.38 -18.65
N LEU A 166 30.30 -2.34 -18.08
CA LEU A 166 28.89 -2.22 -17.71
C LEU A 166 28.77 -2.13 -16.18
N GLU A 167 28.63 -0.92 -15.65
CA GLU A 167 28.35 -0.78 -14.23
C GLU A 167 26.96 -1.33 -13.88
N ALA A 168 26.88 -2.08 -12.78
CA ALA A 168 25.67 -2.75 -12.32
C ALA A 168 25.45 -2.53 -10.82
N ILE A 169 24.20 -2.68 -10.38
CA ILE A 169 23.80 -2.60 -8.98
C ILE A 169 23.08 -3.89 -8.60
N VAL A 170 23.42 -4.43 -7.43
CA VAL A 170 22.70 -5.53 -6.81
C VAL A 170 21.57 -4.96 -5.96
N TRP A 171 20.34 -5.35 -6.29
CA TRP A 171 19.13 -4.98 -5.55
C TRP A 171 18.54 -6.24 -4.89
N GLU A 172 18.43 -6.23 -3.56
CA GLU A 172 17.84 -7.32 -2.79
C GLU A 172 16.32 -7.10 -2.62
N LYS A 173 15.52 -8.07 -3.05
CA LYS A 173 14.06 -8.06 -2.88
C LYS A 173 13.53 -9.49 -2.86
N ASP A 174 12.58 -9.78 -1.97
CA ASP A 174 11.93 -11.09 -1.86
C ASP A 174 12.92 -12.26 -1.72
N ASP A 175 13.98 -12.10 -0.91
CA ASP A 175 15.09 -13.06 -0.74
C ASP A 175 15.85 -13.42 -2.04
N GLN A 176 15.78 -12.53 -3.04
CA GLN A 176 16.51 -12.63 -4.31
C GLN A 176 17.37 -11.39 -4.53
N TYR A 177 18.44 -11.57 -5.30
CA TYR A 177 19.40 -10.54 -5.67
C TYR A 177 19.29 -10.27 -7.17
N PHE A 178 18.75 -9.13 -7.53
CA PHE A 178 18.59 -8.68 -8.91
C PHE A 178 19.79 -7.85 -9.32
N LEU A 179 20.32 -8.10 -10.51
CA LEU A 179 21.40 -7.31 -11.07
C LEU A 179 20.83 -6.36 -12.12
N PHE A 180 20.95 -5.06 -11.88
CA PHE A 180 20.40 -4.02 -12.74
C PHE A 180 21.50 -3.10 -13.29
N LEU A 181 21.38 -2.69 -14.55
CA LEU A 181 22.35 -1.86 -15.28
C LEU A 181 21.89 -0.40 -15.45
N GLY A 182 20.62 -0.11 -15.20
CA GLY A 182 20.06 1.23 -15.36
C GLY A 182 18.55 1.25 -15.27
N VAL A 183 18.01 2.47 -15.35
CA VAL A 183 16.57 2.76 -15.25
C VAL A 183 16.13 3.70 -16.37
N ALA A 184 14.85 3.67 -16.71
CA ALA A 184 14.22 4.47 -17.76
C ALA A 184 12.75 4.75 -17.42
N ALA A 185 12.20 5.83 -17.99
CA ALA A 185 10.80 6.20 -17.80
C ALA A 185 9.83 5.27 -18.57
N THR A 186 10.26 4.78 -19.74
CA THR A 186 9.42 3.98 -20.63
C THR A 186 10.09 2.69 -21.07
N LYS A 187 9.26 1.70 -21.44
CA LYS A 187 9.75 0.40 -21.93
C LYS A 187 10.55 0.55 -23.23
N GLU A 188 10.12 1.44 -24.11
CA GLU A 188 10.74 1.71 -25.41
C GLU A 188 12.14 2.30 -25.23
N GLN A 189 12.29 3.23 -24.29
CA GLN A 189 13.58 3.81 -23.93
C GLN A 189 14.50 2.75 -23.31
N ALA A 190 14.00 1.99 -22.32
CA ALA A 190 14.79 0.92 -21.70
C ALA A 190 15.29 -0.11 -22.73
N LYS A 191 14.46 -0.45 -23.72
CA LYS A 191 14.86 -1.33 -24.84
C LYS A 191 15.94 -0.69 -25.71
N THR A 192 15.82 0.60 -26.00
CA THR A 192 16.79 1.33 -26.80
C THR A 192 18.15 1.36 -26.11
N ILE A 193 18.17 1.64 -24.80
CA ILE A 193 19.37 1.58 -23.98
C ILE A 193 19.93 0.15 -23.99
N ALA A 194 19.11 -0.87 -23.74
CA ALA A 194 19.54 -2.27 -23.74
C ALA A 194 20.14 -2.72 -25.09
N THR A 195 19.59 -2.28 -26.22
CA THR A 195 20.16 -2.57 -27.55
C THR A 195 21.46 -1.82 -27.85
N GLY A 196 21.70 -0.70 -27.17
CA GLY A 196 22.96 0.05 -27.26
C GLY A 196 24.08 -0.51 -26.39
N LEU A 197 23.73 -1.33 -25.39
CA LEU A 197 24.69 -2.05 -24.55
C LEU A 197 25.17 -3.32 -25.26
N THR A 198 26.37 -3.80 -24.90
CA THR A 198 27.07 -4.91 -25.58
C THR A 198 26.20 -6.16 -25.78
N THR A 199 26.41 -6.87 -26.89
CA THR A 199 25.66 -8.07 -27.28
C THR A 199 26.10 -9.35 -26.58
N GLU A 200 27.12 -9.28 -25.72
CA GLU A 200 27.68 -10.47 -25.05
C GLU A 200 26.83 -10.96 -23.87
N PHE A 201 25.94 -10.11 -23.35
CA PHE A 201 25.10 -10.43 -22.19
C PHE A 201 23.61 -10.25 -22.53
N ASP A 202 22.79 -11.14 -21.98
CA ASP A 202 21.33 -11.04 -22.11
C ASP A 202 20.79 -9.98 -21.13
N ILE A 203 20.33 -8.85 -21.68
CA ILE A 203 19.74 -7.75 -20.91
C ILE A 203 18.21 -7.73 -21.13
N PHE A 204 17.47 -7.82 -20.04
CA PHE A 204 16.01 -7.82 -20.05
C PHE A 204 15.44 -6.50 -19.55
N VAL A 205 14.36 -6.03 -20.18
CA VAL A 205 13.62 -4.86 -19.70
C VAL A 205 12.45 -5.31 -18.85
N LYS A 206 12.40 -4.84 -17.60
CA LYS A 206 11.28 -5.09 -16.68
C LYS A 206 10.74 -3.81 -16.08
N GLU A 207 9.45 -3.82 -15.79
CA GLU A 207 8.82 -2.82 -14.92
C GLU A 207 9.21 -3.15 -13.48
N TRP A 208 9.57 -2.12 -12.72
CA TRP A 208 10.03 -2.24 -11.34
C TRP A 208 9.45 -1.14 -10.48
N SER A 209 9.09 -1.53 -9.25
CA SER A 209 8.49 -0.64 -8.27
C SER A 209 9.16 -0.84 -6.91
N THR A 210 9.45 0.27 -6.22
CA THR A 210 9.86 0.24 -4.81
C THR A 210 8.67 -0.17 -3.93
N ALA A 211 8.95 -0.61 -2.71
CA ALA A 211 7.94 -0.88 -1.71
C ALA A 211 7.18 0.40 -1.32
N GLU A 212 5.94 0.21 -0.88
CA GLU A 212 5.09 1.23 -0.24
C GLU A 212 4.91 0.86 1.23
N GLY A 213 4.83 1.85 2.12
CA GLY A 213 4.74 1.57 3.55
C GLY A 213 4.85 2.81 4.43
N GLU A 214 4.82 2.62 5.75
CA GLU A 214 4.99 3.69 6.73
C GLU A 214 6.44 3.76 7.22
N VAL A 215 7.01 4.96 7.25
CA VAL A 215 8.34 5.26 7.78
C VAL A 215 8.24 6.36 8.85
N LYS A 216 9.12 6.34 9.84
CA LYS A 216 9.19 7.41 10.84
C LYS A 216 10.15 8.49 10.37
N LEU A 217 9.61 9.64 10.00
CA LEU A 217 10.38 10.81 9.54
C LEU A 217 9.88 12.06 10.25
N THR A 218 10.71 13.09 10.30
CA THR A 218 10.26 14.45 10.65
C THR A 218 9.47 15.05 9.49
N ASP A 219 8.66 16.08 9.75
CA ASP A 219 7.88 16.75 8.70
C ASP A 219 8.78 17.32 7.58
N GLY A 220 9.98 17.80 7.93
CA GLY A 220 10.96 18.32 6.97
C GLY A 220 11.55 17.23 6.07
N GLU A 221 11.89 16.09 6.65
CA GLU A 221 12.36 14.92 5.90
C GLU A 221 11.26 14.35 4.99
N PHE A 222 10.01 14.29 5.46
CA PHE A 222 8.91 13.81 4.65
C PHE A 222 8.62 14.74 3.46
N GLN A 223 8.66 16.07 3.65
CA GLN A 223 8.55 17.03 2.55
C GLN A 223 9.67 16.85 1.53
N PHE A 224 10.90 16.62 1.99
CA PHE A 224 12.02 16.32 1.09
C PHE A 224 11.77 15.03 0.30
N VAL A 225 11.28 13.96 0.94
CA VAL A 225 11.02 12.68 0.26
C VAL A 225 9.87 12.79 -0.76
N GLN A 226 8.86 13.61 -0.48
CA GLN A 226 7.81 13.94 -1.47
C GLN A 226 8.40 14.66 -2.68
N GLN A 227 9.17 15.72 -2.43
CA GLN A 227 9.80 16.49 -3.51
C GLN A 227 10.76 15.61 -4.33
N PHE A 228 11.56 14.79 -3.67
CA PHE A 228 12.44 13.82 -4.30
C PHE A 228 11.67 12.87 -5.24
N THR A 229 10.48 12.42 -4.84
CA THR A 229 9.66 11.54 -5.68
C THR A 229 9.22 12.23 -6.97
N GLU A 230 8.86 13.51 -6.90
CA GLU A 230 8.51 14.33 -8.06
C GLU A 230 9.73 14.63 -8.95
N ASP A 231 10.85 14.99 -8.31
CA ASP A 231 12.13 15.28 -8.97
C ASP A 231 12.65 14.03 -9.70
N PHE A 232 12.53 12.85 -9.08
CA PHE A 232 12.91 11.57 -9.66
C PHE A 232 12.12 11.25 -10.94
N GLN A 233 10.80 11.42 -10.91
CA GLN A 233 9.95 11.19 -12.10
C GLN A 233 10.25 12.20 -13.21
N THR A 234 10.56 13.44 -12.84
CA THR A 234 10.99 14.48 -13.77
C THR A 234 12.34 14.11 -14.39
N ALA A 235 13.29 13.63 -13.60
CA ALA A 235 14.61 13.20 -14.05
C ALA A 235 14.54 12.03 -15.04
N LEU A 236 13.72 11.02 -14.73
CA LEU A 236 13.45 9.92 -15.66
C LEU A 236 12.86 10.42 -16.99
N SER A 237 11.94 11.38 -16.92
CA SER A 237 11.30 11.96 -18.10
C SER A 237 12.29 12.77 -18.95
N VAL A 238 13.20 13.52 -18.32
CA VAL A 238 14.27 14.27 -19.02
C VAL A 238 15.23 13.31 -19.72
N LEU A 239 15.67 12.27 -19.04
CA LEU A 239 16.58 11.26 -19.60
C LEU A 239 15.93 10.37 -20.68
N SER A 240 14.63 10.54 -20.94
CA SER A 240 13.96 9.92 -22.10
C SER A 240 14.58 10.34 -23.43
N ASP A 241 15.25 11.50 -23.49
CA ASP A 241 16.09 11.90 -24.61
C ASP A 241 17.54 11.39 -24.39
N PRO A 242 18.08 10.53 -25.27
CA PRO A 242 19.45 10.00 -25.17
C PRO A 242 20.56 11.05 -25.13
N LEU A 243 20.26 12.29 -25.57
CA LEU A 243 21.20 13.41 -25.59
C LEU A 243 20.97 14.41 -24.45
N ALA A 244 19.91 14.22 -23.66
CA ALA A 244 19.63 15.10 -22.53
C ALA A 244 20.61 14.82 -21.37
N THR A 245 21.08 15.91 -20.79
CA THR A 245 21.74 15.92 -19.48
C THR A 245 20.72 16.34 -18.43
N LEU A 246 20.88 15.85 -17.21
CA LEU A 246 20.05 16.34 -16.10
C LEU A 246 20.34 17.83 -15.89
N PRO A 247 19.30 18.67 -15.68
CA PRO A 247 19.51 20.06 -15.34
C PRO A 247 20.19 20.16 -13.97
N GLU A 248 21.14 21.08 -13.87
CA GLU A 248 21.75 21.50 -12.61
C GLU A 248 20.60 21.98 -11.71
N ASN A 249 20.39 21.34 -10.55
CA ASN A 249 19.25 21.51 -9.64
C ASN A 249 17.95 20.76 -9.99
N ILE A 250 18.01 19.61 -10.68
CA ILE A 250 16.80 18.77 -10.82
C ILE A 250 16.30 18.23 -9.49
N PHE A 251 17.21 17.97 -8.56
CA PHE A 251 16.89 17.60 -7.20
C PHE A 251 16.96 18.83 -6.31
N THR A 252 15.92 19.04 -5.51
CA THR A 252 15.89 20.13 -4.54
C THR A 252 16.94 19.88 -3.46
N GLU A 253 17.82 20.84 -3.22
CA GLU A 253 18.87 20.72 -2.20
C GLU A 253 18.24 20.49 -0.82
N PRO A 254 18.78 19.56 -0.02
CA PRO A 254 18.26 19.28 1.31
C PRO A 254 18.42 20.54 2.18
N SER A 255 17.34 20.99 2.84
CA SER A 255 17.47 22.13 3.76
C SER A 255 18.45 21.79 4.89
N GLU A 256 19.45 22.64 5.10
CA GLU A 256 20.65 22.39 5.93
C GLU A 256 20.37 22.02 7.39
N GLN A 257 19.15 22.22 7.90
CA GLN A 257 18.85 22.08 9.34
C GLN A 257 18.20 20.75 9.75
N THR A 258 17.80 19.89 8.80
CA THR A 258 17.06 18.65 9.13
C THR A 258 17.41 17.43 8.29
N VAL A 259 17.79 17.61 7.02
CA VAL A 259 17.93 16.48 6.09
C VAL A 259 19.40 16.10 5.83
N ALA A 260 20.32 17.06 5.92
CA ALA A 260 21.74 16.83 5.67
C ALA A 260 22.42 15.95 6.75
N ASP A 261 21.97 16.04 8.00
CA ASP A 261 22.49 15.27 9.14
C ASP A 261 21.63 14.02 9.45
N SER A 262 20.64 13.70 8.61
CA SER A 262 19.75 12.55 8.82
C SER A 262 20.50 11.23 8.57
N GLU A 263 20.53 10.35 9.57
CA GLU A 263 21.06 8.98 9.43
C GLU A 263 20.29 8.18 8.36
N ILE A 264 19.02 8.52 8.13
CA ILE A 264 18.12 7.82 7.23
C ILE A 264 18.30 8.31 5.79
N LEU A 265 18.41 9.63 5.59
CA LEU A 265 18.46 10.24 4.25
C LEU A 265 19.87 10.57 3.75
N GLY A 266 20.90 10.45 4.59
CA GLY A 266 22.29 10.77 4.23
C GLY A 266 22.82 10.04 3.00
N SER A 267 22.35 8.81 2.74
CA SER A 267 22.73 8.06 1.54
C SER A 267 22.18 8.69 0.25
N ILE A 268 20.92 9.17 0.30
CA ILE A 268 20.23 9.80 -0.83
C ILE A 268 20.83 11.17 -1.11
N THR A 269 21.05 11.98 -0.07
CA THR A 269 21.63 13.33 -0.23
C THR A 269 23.05 13.27 -0.78
N SER A 270 23.87 12.33 -0.28
CA SER A 270 25.23 12.12 -0.79
C SER A 270 25.27 11.72 -2.27
N GLU A 271 24.31 10.91 -2.72
CA GLU A 271 24.25 10.48 -4.12
C GLU A 271 23.71 11.59 -5.03
N ILE A 272 22.72 12.37 -4.57
CA ILE A 272 22.23 13.57 -5.28
C ILE A 272 23.37 14.54 -5.60
N SER A 273 24.25 14.82 -4.64
CA SER A 273 25.38 15.74 -4.85
C SER A 273 26.36 15.29 -5.95
N LYS A 274 26.41 14.00 -6.28
CA LYS A 274 27.29 13.47 -7.33
C LYS A 274 26.67 13.56 -8.73
N ILE A 275 25.35 13.71 -8.83
CA ILE A 275 24.61 13.60 -10.10
C ILE A 275 24.77 14.84 -10.99
N ASN A 276 25.04 16.00 -10.41
CA ASN A 276 25.11 17.27 -11.14
C ASN A 276 26.20 17.31 -12.24
N GLU A 277 27.18 16.40 -12.22
CA GLU A 277 28.28 16.35 -13.20
C GLU A 277 28.19 15.18 -14.19
N LEU A 278 27.14 14.36 -14.15
CA LEU A 278 27.10 13.07 -14.84
C LEU A 278 26.49 13.12 -16.26
N THR A 279 27.00 12.26 -17.13
CA THR A 279 26.47 12.04 -18.49
C THR A 279 25.20 11.19 -18.47
N SER A 280 24.41 11.14 -19.57
CA SER A 280 23.12 10.42 -19.63
C SER A 280 23.17 8.97 -19.11
N THR A 281 24.20 8.19 -19.47
CA THR A 281 24.34 6.79 -19.03
C THR A 281 24.67 6.69 -17.53
N GLU A 282 25.59 7.51 -17.05
CA GLU A 282 25.97 7.58 -15.63
C GLU A 282 24.82 8.12 -14.77
N ALA A 283 24.06 9.07 -15.31
CA ALA A 283 22.85 9.62 -14.72
C ALA A 283 21.76 8.54 -14.59
N ASN A 284 21.55 7.72 -15.62
CA ASN A 284 20.61 6.58 -15.53
C ASN A 284 21.01 5.62 -14.41
N LEU A 285 22.29 5.28 -14.29
CA LEU A 285 22.75 4.40 -13.21
C LEU A 285 22.60 5.06 -11.83
N SER A 286 22.87 6.37 -11.73
CA SER A 286 22.75 7.10 -10.48
C SER A 286 21.30 7.24 -10.03
N LEU A 287 20.36 7.45 -10.95
CA LEU A 287 18.92 7.37 -10.66
C LEU A 287 18.54 5.98 -10.14
N LEU A 288 19.10 4.91 -10.72
CA LEU A 288 18.86 3.56 -10.22
C LEU A 288 19.40 3.36 -8.79
N ARG A 289 20.56 3.94 -8.44
CA ARG A 289 21.10 3.94 -7.06
C ARG A 289 20.17 4.68 -6.11
N LEU A 290 19.71 5.88 -6.50
CA LEU A 290 18.76 6.66 -5.73
C LEU A 290 17.45 5.90 -5.47
N MET A 291 16.92 5.24 -6.50
CA MET A 291 15.70 4.43 -6.38
C MET A 291 15.88 3.25 -5.42
N ASN A 292 17.06 2.60 -5.43
CA ASN A 292 17.39 1.53 -4.48
C ASN A 292 17.51 2.07 -3.04
N GLN A 293 18.20 3.20 -2.85
CA GLN A 293 18.30 3.83 -1.53
C GLN A 293 16.93 4.27 -0.98
N TYR A 294 16.04 4.76 -1.85
CA TYR A 294 14.65 5.05 -1.48
C TYR A 294 13.92 3.80 -0.97
N ASP A 295 14.09 2.67 -1.65
CA ASP A 295 13.47 1.39 -1.26
C ASP A 295 13.94 0.92 0.12
N GLN A 296 15.22 1.16 0.43
CA GLN A 296 15.81 0.81 1.73
C GLN A 296 15.28 1.64 2.90
N LEU A 297 14.60 2.77 2.65
CA LEU A 297 13.97 3.58 3.71
C LEU A 297 12.91 2.79 4.49
N LEU A 298 12.26 1.81 3.86
CA LEU A 298 11.24 0.97 4.49
C LEU A 298 11.82 -0.24 5.22
N SER A 299 13.12 -0.51 5.06
CA SER A 299 13.80 -1.66 5.67
C SER A 299 14.54 -1.31 6.98
N GLN A 300 14.42 -0.06 7.45
CA GLN A 300 15.09 0.44 8.68
C GLN A 300 14.21 0.40 9.92
#